data_AF-A0A453F0P1-F1
#
_entry.id   AF-A0A453F0P1-F1
#
_cell.length_a   1.000
_cell.length_b   1.000
_cell.length_c   1.000
_cell.angle_alpha   90.00
_cell.angle_beta   90.00
_cell.angle_gamma   90.00
#
_symmetry.space_group_name_H-M   'P 1'
#
loop_
_entity.id
_entity.type
_entity.pdbx_description
1 polymer ?
#
loop_
_entity_poly.entity_id
_entity_poly.type
_entity_poly.pdbx_seq_one_letter_code
_entity_poly.pdbx_strand_id
1 'polypeptide(L)'
;YNEDWKSQLTPYEASFDIKLPRRSLLVQFTCNKCDARTKRLINRVGYERGTVFLQCAGCQVYHKFVDNLGLIVEYDLREENGVNTCTED
;
A
#
# COMPACT_ATOMS: atom_id res chain seq x y z
N TYR A 1 3.15 -49.45 9.59
CA TYR A 1 2.15 -48.79 10.46
C TYR A 1 2.74 -47.44 10.85
N ASN A 2 2.49 -46.29 10.23
CA ASN A 2 1.75 -45.89 9.02
C ASN A 2 2.53 -44.73 8.37
N GLU A 3 2.57 -44.69 7.04
CA GLU A 3 3.11 -43.58 6.25
C GLU A 3 2.00 -42.59 5.92
N ASP A 4 1.74 -41.63 6.82
CA ASP A 4 0.57 -40.74 6.70
C ASP A 4 0.90 -39.27 7.00
N TRP A 5 1.99 -38.75 6.41
CA TRP A 5 2.31 -37.31 6.45
C TRP A 5 2.13 -36.62 5.10
N LYS A 6 1.70 -37.35 4.06
CA LYS A 6 1.36 -36.77 2.75
C LYS A 6 -0.06 -36.23 2.74
N SER A 7 -0.32 -35.18 3.53
CA SER A 7 -1.57 -34.44 3.43
C SER A 7 -1.33 -32.99 3.05
N GLN A 8 -1.38 -32.77 1.73
CA GLN A 8 -2.03 -31.61 1.10
C GLN A 8 -1.35 -30.24 1.27
N LEU A 9 -0.19 -30.05 0.61
CA LEU A 9 0.17 -28.73 0.11
C LEU A 9 -0.49 -28.56 -1.26
N THR A 10 -1.60 -27.83 -1.32
CA THR A 10 -2.24 -27.48 -2.58
C THR A 10 -1.32 -26.52 -3.35
N PRO A 11 -1.15 -26.66 -4.68
CA PRO A 11 -0.24 -25.83 -5.46
C PRO A 11 -0.86 -24.47 -5.79
N TYR A 12 -1.37 -23.75 -4.79
CA TYR A 12 -1.33 -22.29 -4.88
C TYR A 12 0.11 -21.82 -4.62
N GLU A 13 1.05 -22.40 -5.38
CA GLU A 13 2.35 -21.82 -5.59
C GLU A 13 2.06 -20.55 -6.37
N ALA A 14 2.12 -19.41 -5.70
CA ALA A 14 2.03 -18.11 -6.34
C ALA A 14 3.14 -18.02 -7.40
N SER A 15 2.82 -18.35 -8.64
CA SER A 15 3.74 -18.26 -9.77
C SER A 15 3.91 -16.78 -10.10
N PHE A 16 4.96 -16.18 -9.53
CA PHE A 16 5.32 -14.81 -9.83
C PHE A 16 6.01 -14.75 -11.18
N ASP A 17 5.30 -14.32 -12.23
CA ASP A 17 5.91 -14.06 -13.53
C ASP A 17 6.92 -12.90 -13.43
N ILE A 18 8.21 -13.22 -13.44
CA ILE A 18 9.32 -12.26 -13.34
C ILE A 18 9.45 -11.42 -14.62
N LYS A 19 8.80 -11.81 -15.73
CA LYS A 19 8.93 -11.17 -17.05
C LYS A 19 7.88 -10.08 -17.29
N LEU A 20 6.83 -9.99 -16.49
CA LEU A 20 5.82 -8.94 -16.66
C LEU A 20 6.39 -7.59 -16.19
N PRO A 21 6.24 -6.49 -16.95
CA PRO A 21 6.71 -5.17 -16.53
C PRO A 21 6.02 -4.79 -15.22
N ARG A 22 6.76 -4.93 -14.11
CA ARG A 22 6.24 -4.77 -12.74
C ARG A 22 5.61 -3.40 -12.48
N ARG A 23 5.93 -2.38 -13.27
CA ARG A 23 5.44 -1.00 -13.14
C ARG A 23 4.78 -0.52 -14.44
N SER A 24 3.58 -1.02 -14.71
CA SER A 24 2.83 -0.76 -15.95
C SER A 24 1.76 0.31 -15.83
N LEU A 25 1.39 0.73 -14.60
CA LEU A 25 0.33 1.71 -14.37
C LEU A 25 0.93 3.10 -14.10
N LEU A 26 0.63 4.08 -14.95
CA LEU A 26 1.01 5.48 -14.72
C LEU A 26 -0.03 6.15 -13.82
N VAL A 27 0.40 6.58 -12.63
CA VAL A 27 -0.44 7.34 -11.70
C VAL A 27 0.06 8.77 -11.58
N GLN A 28 -0.90 9.68 -11.39
CA GLN A 28 -0.63 11.08 -11.09
C GLN A 28 -1.43 11.48 -9.85
N PHE A 29 -0.75 12.01 -8.85
CA PHE A 29 -1.38 12.46 -7.61
C PHE A 29 -0.82 13.83 -7.18
N THR A 30 -1.58 14.51 -6.34
CA THR A 30 -1.18 15.76 -5.69
C THR A 30 -0.97 15.47 -4.21
N CYS A 31 0.16 15.90 -3.65
CA CYS A 31 0.49 15.65 -2.24
C CYS A 31 -0.24 16.64 -1.32
N ASN A 32 -1.04 16.14 -0.37
CA ASN A 32 -1.78 16.98 0.58
C ASN A 32 -0.89 17.78 1.55
N LYS A 33 0.40 17.43 1.68
CA LYS A 33 1.34 18.13 2.58
C LYS A 33 2.06 19.30 1.91
N CYS A 34 2.35 19.20 0.62
CA CYS A 34 3.21 20.16 -0.08
C CYS A 34 2.69 20.60 -1.45
N ASP A 35 1.47 20.18 -1.81
CA ASP A 35 0.76 20.45 -3.07
C ASP A 35 1.51 20.11 -4.36
N ALA A 36 2.66 19.46 -4.26
CA ALA A 36 3.45 19.03 -5.39
C ALA A 36 2.73 17.90 -6.14
N ARG A 37 2.57 18.08 -7.45
CA ARG A 37 2.00 17.07 -8.35
C ARG A 37 3.08 16.11 -8.80
N THR A 38 2.89 14.82 -8.56
CA THR A 38 3.88 13.78 -8.86
C THR A 38 3.30 12.74 -9.81
N LYS A 39 4.10 12.30 -10.79
CA LYS A 39 3.76 11.20 -11.71
C LYS A 39 4.72 10.03 -11.48
N ARG A 40 4.21 8.81 -11.29
CA ARG A 40 5.02 7.59 -11.10
C ARG A 40 4.40 6.39 -11.80
N LEU A 41 5.25 5.49 -12.29
CA LEU A 41 4.84 4.16 -12.72
C LEU A 41 4.81 3.24 -11.50
N ILE A 42 3.68 2.57 -11.26
CA ILE A 42 3.46 1.65 -10.15
C ILE A 42 2.99 0.29 -10.64
N ASN A 43 3.04 -0.70 -9.75
CA ASN A 43 2.49 -2.02 -10.02
C ASN A 43 0.96 -1.96 -10.07
N ARG A 44 0.38 -2.35 -11.21
CA ARG A 44 -1.07 -2.43 -11.39
C ARG A 44 -1.73 -3.37 -10.38
N VAL A 45 -1.15 -4.54 -10.13
CA VAL A 45 -1.71 -5.51 -9.17
C VAL A 45 -1.68 -4.96 -7.74
N GLY A 46 -0.59 -4.26 -7.38
CA GLY A 46 -0.47 -3.59 -6.08
C GLY A 46 -1.53 -2.51 -5.90
N TYR A 47 -1.83 -1.75 -6.95
CA TYR A 47 -2.88 -0.71 -6.92
C TYR A 47 -4.29 -1.31 -6.80
N GLU A 48 -4.57 -2.43 -7.46
CA GLU A 48 -5.92 -3.01 -7.47
C GLU A 48 -6.22 -3.90 -6.26
N ARG A 49 -5.23 -4.64 -5.75
CA ARG A 49 -5.45 -5.69 -4.74
C ARG A 49 -4.48 -5.64 -3.56
N GLY A 50 -3.55 -4.69 -3.56
CA GLY A 50 -2.48 -4.64 -2.58
C GLY A 50 -2.41 -3.31 -1.85
N THR A 51 -1.22 -3.04 -1.35
CA THR A 51 -0.88 -1.81 -0.64
C THR A 51 0.30 -1.15 -1.38
N VAL A 52 0.19 0.14 -1.68
CA VAL A 52 1.17 0.90 -2.45
C VAL A 52 1.54 2.17 -1.69
N PHE A 53 2.84 2.37 -1.50
CA PHE A 53 3.44 3.63 -1.10
C PHE A 53 4.14 4.27 -2.30
N LEU A 54 4.11 5.59 -2.35
CA LEU A 54 4.82 6.35 -3.37
C LEU A 54 5.61 7.49 -2.75
N GLN A 55 6.73 7.82 -3.37
CA GLN A 55 7.56 8.94 -2.96
C GLN A 55 7.09 10.22 -3.67
N CYS A 56 6.75 11.25 -2.90
CA CYS A 56 6.41 12.57 -3.43
C CYS A 56 7.65 13.28 -4.01
N ALA A 57 7.51 13.93 -5.16
CA ALA A 57 8.60 14.71 -5.75
C ALA A 57 8.89 16.03 -4.99
N GLY A 58 7.89 16.58 -4.28
CA GLY A 58 8.04 17.81 -3.49
C GLY A 58 8.70 17.54 -2.14
N CYS A 59 7.97 16.91 -1.22
CA CYS A 59 8.47 16.70 0.15
C CYS A 59 9.40 15.48 0.30
N GLN A 60 9.62 14.67 -0.74
CA GLN A 60 10.49 13.47 -0.73
C GLN A 60 10.10 12.38 0.28
N VAL A 61 8.95 12.52 0.94
CA VAL A 61 8.37 11.54 1.87
C VAL A 61 7.55 10.50 1.11
N TYR A 62 7.49 9.29 1.68
CA TYR A 62 6.58 8.25 1.22
C TYR A 62 5.16 8.48 1.75
N HIS A 63 4.19 8.60 0.86
CA HIS A 63 2.78 8.68 1.23
C HIS A 63 2.10 7.34 0.98
N LYS A 64 1.21 6.96 1.92
CA LYS A 64 0.24 5.90 1.72
C LYS A 64 -0.68 6.31 0.58
N PHE A 65 -0.72 5.51 -0.48
CA PHE A 65 -1.52 5.82 -1.68
C PHE A 65 -2.73 4.90 -1.80
N VAL A 66 -2.53 3.59 -1.68
CA VAL A 66 -3.60 2.59 -1.64
C VAL A 66 -3.27 1.58 -0.55
N ASP A 67 -4.27 1.14 0.21
CA ASP A 67 -4.14 0.08 1.20
C ASP A 67 -5.40 -0.79 1.22
N ASN A 68 -5.52 -1.68 0.24
CA ASN A 68 -6.68 -2.56 0.13
C ASN A 68 -6.59 -3.76 1.09
N LEU A 69 -5.40 -4.01 1.67
CA LEU A 69 -5.15 -5.12 2.59
C LEU A 69 -5.31 -4.73 4.07
N GLY A 70 -5.46 -3.43 4.36
CA GLY A 70 -5.61 -2.95 5.74
C GLY A 70 -4.40 -3.22 6.62
N LEU A 71 -3.19 -3.24 6.02
CA LEU A 71 -1.96 -3.57 6.74
C LEU A 71 -1.44 -2.41 7.58
N ILE A 72 -1.91 -1.19 7.32
CA ILE A 72 -1.37 0.03 7.91
C ILE A 72 -2.41 0.63 8.87
N VAL A 73 -2.10 0.58 10.16
CA VAL A 73 -2.88 1.21 11.22
C VAL A 73 -2.26 2.56 11.57
N GLU A 74 -3.06 3.63 11.45
CA GLU A 74 -2.67 4.97 11.88
C GLU A 74 -3.15 5.17 13.32
N TYR A 75 -2.22 5.43 14.24
CA TYR A 75 -2.54 5.71 15.64
C TYR A 75 -2.60 7.22 15.84
N ASP A 76 -3.76 7.72 16.28
CA ASP A 76 -3.87 9.11 16.72
C ASP A 76 -3.60 9.21 18.22
N LEU A 77 -2.36 9.53 18.58
CA LEU A 77 -1.93 9.70 19.97
C LEU A 77 -2.51 10.97 20.64
N ARG A 78 -3.31 11.77 19.92
CA ARG A 78 -4.00 12.94 20.48
C ARG A 78 -5.21 12.57 21.33
N GLU A 79 -5.79 11.39 21.15
CA GLU A 79 -6.96 10.94 21.93
C GLU A 79 -6.63 10.54 23.37
N GLU A 80 -5.39 10.13 23.66
CA GLU A 80 -4.94 9.84 25.03
C GLU A 80 -4.71 11.12 25.86
N ASN A 81 -4.59 12.27 25.19
CA ASN A 81 -4.30 13.56 25.82
C ASN A 81 -5.44 14.57 25.67
N GLY A 82 -6.70 14.16 25.52
CA GLY A 82 -7.87 15.04 25.74
C GLY A 82 -7.83 16.44 25.10
N VAL A 83 -7.23 16.62 23.92
CA VAL A 83 -7.28 17.88 23.17
C VAL A 83 -8.32 17.75 22.07
N ASN A 84 -9.56 18.07 22.41
CA ASN A 84 -10.63 18.36 21.47
C ASN A 84 -10.30 19.62 20.67
N THR A 85 -9.61 19.48 19.53
CA THR A 85 -9.58 20.54 18.52
C THR A 85 -10.82 20.41 17.65
N CYS A 86 -11.88 21.11 18.05
CA CYS A 86 -12.99 21.43 17.17
C CYS A 86 -12.46 22.38 16.09
N THR A 87 -12.38 21.94 14.85
CA THR A 87 -12.41 22.83 13.68
C THR A 87 -13.26 22.15 12.62
N GLU A 88 -14.54 22.53 12.63
CA GLU A 88 -15.43 22.48 11.48
C GLU A 88 -14.94 23.54 10.48
N ASP A 89 -14.83 23.16 9.20
CA ASP A 89 -15.07 23.99 8.01
C ASP A 89 -15.20 23.08 6.78
#